data_AF-A0A960U1L8-F1
#
_entry.id   AF-A0A960U1L8-F1
#
_cell.length_a   1.000
_cell.length_b   1.000
_cell.length_c   1.000
_cell.angle_alpha   90.00
_cell.angle_beta   90.00
_cell.angle_gamma   90.00
#
_symmetry.space_group_name_H-M   'P 1'
#
loop_
_entity.id
_entity.type
_entity.pdbx_description
1 polymer ?
#
loop_
_entity_poly.entity_id
_entity_poly.type
_entity_poly.pdbx_seq_one_letter_code
_entity_poly.pdbx_strand_id
1 'polypeptide(L)'
;MTGRIATVFSLLVLAVLTMPAKVNADIESTLDQAGNTEDENERYVLLADLLDDLAPSDPLYADLERLLPVIDRWANGRGKYWMPGEAELPIIGDGGYLSDFFVLKAWPDVLGGYVYPPRVDESSPLYPIWALYRGRMLIQQAIQTNSLGESEVGRALFFDEGRRLLSIAAAAYPDNPVIRMYLDEPIPWPDAYPDDPAAPEWANLQREALGKLADILDFWIDERQAPDGQFGGGWGDDVEMWRWWSPLLVGFDTAKYDDAQRLLSEGVFDLP
;
A
#
# COMPACT_ATOMS: atom_id res chain seq x y z
N MET A 1 -76.76 -21.69 3.46
CA MET A 1 -75.41 -22.28 3.24
C MET A 1 -74.58 -21.25 2.50
N THR A 2 -73.83 -20.50 3.28
CA THR A 2 -72.96 -19.37 2.93
C THR A 2 -71.53 -19.89 2.69
N GLY A 3 -70.85 -19.37 1.67
CA GLY A 3 -69.42 -19.63 1.48
C GLY A 3 -68.90 -19.15 0.13
N ARG A 4 -68.61 -17.86 0.00
CA ARG A 4 -67.74 -17.32 -1.06
C ARG A 4 -66.37 -17.09 -0.42
N ILE A 5 -65.36 -17.85 -0.87
CA ILE A 5 -63.96 -17.68 -0.50
C ILE A 5 -63.42 -16.53 -1.36
N ALA A 6 -63.06 -15.42 -0.74
CA ALA A 6 -62.32 -14.33 -1.36
C ALA A 6 -60.83 -14.56 -1.11
N THR A 7 -60.08 -14.81 -2.17
CA THR A 7 -58.62 -14.91 -2.14
C THR A 7 -58.04 -13.50 -2.07
N VAL A 8 -57.39 -13.16 -0.96
CA VAL A 8 -56.63 -11.92 -0.79
C VAL A 8 -55.22 -12.14 -1.35
N PHE A 9 -54.88 -11.45 -2.43
CA PHE A 9 -53.50 -11.32 -2.89
C PHE A 9 -52.82 -10.22 -2.06
N SER A 10 -51.89 -10.60 -1.17
CA SER A 10 -50.99 -9.66 -0.51
C SER A 10 -49.87 -9.28 -1.47
N LEU A 11 -49.91 -8.05 -1.97
CA LEU A 11 -48.79 -7.39 -2.65
C LEU A 11 -47.73 -7.05 -1.60
N LEU A 12 -46.65 -7.82 -1.57
CA LEU A 12 -45.42 -7.47 -0.85
C LEU A 12 -44.66 -6.47 -1.73
N VAL A 13 -44.79 -5.17 -1.44
CA VAL A 13 -43.94 -4.14 -2.05
C VAL A 13 -42.59 -4.22 -1.35
N LEU A 14 -41.58 -4.70 -2.07
CA LEU A 14 -40.19 -4.61 -1.66
C LEU A 14 -39.83 -3.11 -1.70
N ALA A 15 -39.76 -2.48 -0.53
CA ALA A 15 -39.28 -1.10 -0.44
C ALA A 15 -37.79 -1.10 -0.76
N VAL A 16 -37.44 -0.73 -2.00
CA VAL A 16 -36.08 -0.35 -2.35
C VAL A 16 -35.84 0.99 -1.64
N LEU A 17 -35.10 0.94 -0.53
CA LEU A 17 -34.59 2.14 0.14
C LEU A 17 -33.69 2.87 -0.87
N THR A 18 -34.21 3.96 -1.43
CA THR A 18 -33.44 4.85 -2.30
C THR A 18 -32.82 5.92 -1.43
N MET A 19 -31.49 5.93 -1.36
CA MET A 19 -30.73 7.00 -0.71
C MET A 19 -31.07 8.34 -1.38
N PRO A 20 -31.16 9.44 -0.62
CA PRO A 20 -31.37 10.75 -1.21
C PRO A 20 -30.17 11.13 -2.10
N ALA A 21 -30.43 11.70 -3.28
CA ALA A 21 -29.42 11.99 -4.30
C ALA A 21 -28.22 12.83 -3.81
N LYS A 22 -28.41 13.66 -2.78
CA LYS A 22 -27.34 14.43 -2.15
C LYS A 22 -26.33 13.55 -1.41
N VAL A 23 -26.81 12.57 -0.64
CA VAL A 23 -25.94 11.62 0.07
C VAL A 23 -25.13 10.79 -0.92
N ASN A 24 -25.73 10.38 -2.04
CA ASN A 24 -25.00 9.64 -3.07
C ASN A 24 -23.88 10.48 -3.73
N ALA A 25 -24.13 11.77 -3.99
CA ALA A 25 -23.11 12.67 -4.54
C ALA A 25 -21.96 12.92 -3.57
N ASP A 26 -22.25 13.00 -2.26
CA ASP A 26 -21.23 13.18 -1.21
C ASP A 26 -20.36 11.90 -1.07
N ILE A 27 -20.96 10.70 -1.19
CA ILE A 27 -20.24 9.42 -1.21
C ILE A 27 -19.32 9.31 -2.44
N GLU A 28 -19.86 9.53 -3.64
CA GLU A 28 -19.09 9.45 -4.90
C GLU A 28 -17.89 10.41 -4.88
N SER A 29 -18.09 11.65 -4.41
CA SER A 29 -17.01 12.62 -4.25
C SER A 29 -15.93 12.17 -3.26
N THR A 30 -16.33 11.53 -2.15
CA THR A 30 -15.37 11.06 -1.14
C THR A 30 -14.54 9.90 -1.66
N LEU A 31 -15.17 8.96 -2.38
CA LEU A 31 -14.49 7.83 -3.01
C LEU A 31 -13.54 8.28 -4.13
N ASP A 32 -13.91 9.31 -4.90
CA ASP A 32 -13.06 9.90 -5.92
C ASP A 32 -11.80 10.54 -5.31
N GLN A 33 -11.96 11.32 -4.23
CA GLN A 33 -10.83 11.92 -3.50
C GLN A 33 -9.92 10.83 -2.89
N ALA A 34 -10.52 9.86 -2.20
CA ALA A 34 -9.78 8.76 -1.59
C ALA A 34 -9.04 7.91 -2.64
N GLY A 35 -9.67 7.66 -3.78
CA GLY A 35 -9.09 6.89 -4.87
C GLY A 35 -7.99 7.62 -5.62
N ASN A 36 -8.06 8.95 -5.76
CA ASN A 36 -7.07 9.74 -6.49
C ASN A 36 -5.88 10.24 -5.63
N THR A 37 -5.99 10.30 -4.31
CA THR A 37 -4.86 10.73 -3.47
C THR A 37 -3.68 9.74 -3.50
N GLU A 38 -2.47 10.28 -3.47
CA GLU A 38 -1.22 9.54 -3.30
C GLU A 38 -0.89 9.27 -1.83
N ASP A 39 -1.50 10.01 -0.91
CA ASP A 39 -1.26 9.89 0.53
C ASP A 39 -2.18 8.83 1.14
N GLU A 40 -1.59 7.76 1.68
CA GLU A 40 -2.30 6.69 2.37
C GLU A 40 -3.04 7.20 3.62
N ASN A 41 -2.50 8.18 4.34
CA ASN A 41 -3.14 8.77 5.51
C ASN A 41 -4.37 9.58 5.14
N GLU A 42 -4.27 10.41 4.09
CA GLU A 42 -5.44 11.14 3.58
C GLU A 42 -6.54 10.17 3.14
N ARG A 43 -6.17 9.13 2.38
CA ARG A 43 -7.11 8.09 1.96
C ARG A 43 -7.80 7.42 3.16
N TYR A 44 -7.03 7.06 4.19
CA TYR A 44 -7.56 6.47 5.40
C TYR A 44 -8.55 7.39 6.11
N VAL A 45 -8.21 8.67 6.30
CA VAL A 45 -9.09 9.64 6.98
C VAL A 45 -10.40 9.81 6.22
N LEU A 46 -10.34 10.03 4.90
CA LEU A 46 -11.55 10.18 4.07
C LEU A 46 -12.49 8.97 4.18
N LEU A 47 -11.92 7.77 4.17
CA LEU A 47 -12.69 6.53 4.23
C LEU A 47 -13.16 6.19 5.66
N ALA A 48 -12.43 6.58 6.69
CA ALA A 48 -12.86 6.44 8.07
C ALA A 48 -14.03 7.39 8.38
N ASP A 49 -13.91 8.66 7.97
CA ASP A 49 -14.98 9.65 8.14
C ASP A 49 -16.26 9.22 7.37
N LEU A 50 -16.09 8.68 6.16
CA LEU A 50 -17.21 8.11 5.40
C LEU A 50 -17.88 6.95 6.15
N LEU A 51 -17.12 6.05 6.78
CA LEU A 51 -17.68 4.95 7.55
C LEU A 51 -18.53 5.45 8.72
N ASP A 52 -18.06 6.49 9.42
CA ASP A 52 -18.76 7.08 10.56
C ASP A 52 -20.09 7.75 10.17
N ASP A 53 -20.19 8.26 8.94
CA ASP A 53 -21.41 8.88 8.40
C ASP A 53 -22.42 7.86 7.84
N LEU A 54 -22.01 6.61 7.59
CA LEU A 54 -22.87 5.56 7.03
C LEU A 54 -23.71 4.87 8.10
N ALA A 55 -24.98 4.59 7.78
CA ALA A 55 -25.80 3.73 8.62
C ALA A 55 -25.33 2.27 8.51
N PRO A 56 -25.35 1.46 9.60
CA PRO A 56 -24.96 0.05 9.53
C PRO A 56 -25.79 -0.82 8.58
N SER A 57 -26.96 -0.33 8.14
CA SER A 57 -27.80 -1.00 7.13
C SER A 57 -27.38 -0.69 5.69
N ASP A 58 -26.49 0.27 5.48
CA ASP A 58 -25.97 0.61 4.16
C ASP A 58 -25.06 -0.53 3.66
N PRO A 59 -25.25 -1.07 2.44
CA PRO A 59 -24.35 -2.06 1.87
C PRO A 59 -22.87 -1.63 1.87
N LEU A 60 -22.60 -0.33 1.70
CA LEU A 60 -21.25 0.24 1.69
C LEU A 60 -20.56 0.15 3.05
N TYR A 61 -21.33 0.28 4.14
CA TYR A 61 -20.80 0.20 5.51
C TYR A 61 -20.06 -1.12 5.72
N ALA A 62 -20.67 -2.24 5.33
CA ALA A 62 -20.09 -3.56 5.55
C ALA A 62 -18.85 -3.83 4.69
N ASP A 63 -18.76 -3.26 3.49
CA ASP A 63 -17.55 -3.36 2.65
C ASP A 63 -16.42 -2.51 3.24
N LEU A 64 -16.74 -1.28 3.67
CA LEU A 64 -15.79 -0.34 4.22
C LEU A 64 -15.25 -0.80 5.58
N GLU A 65 -16.10 -1.30 6.47
CA GLU A 65 -15.70 -1.90 7.75
C GLU A 65 -14.70 -3.06 7.57
N ARG A 66 -14.84 -3.84 6.48
CA ARG A 66 -13.92 -4.92 6.14
C ARG A 66 -12.60 -4.42 5.54
N LEU A 67 -12.64 -3.37 4.74
CA LEU A 67 -11.46 -2.88 4.01
C LEU A 67 -10.61 -1.92 4.85
N LEU A 68 -11.24 -1.08 5.67
CA LEU A 68 -10.57 -0.02 6.43
C LEU A 68 -9.41 -0.51 7.33
N PRO A 69 -9.47 -1.69 7.99
CA PRO A 69 -8.32 -2.21 8.73
C PRO A 69 -7.09 -2.50 7.86
N VAL A 70 -7.28 -2.79 6.57
CA VAL A 70 -6.17 -2.96 5.63
C VAL A 70 -5.59 -1.60 5.28
N ILE A 71 -6.46 -0.63 4.97
CA ILE A 71 -6.08 0.75 4.64
C ILE A 71 -5.32 1.39 5.82
N ASP A 72 -5.78 1.17 7.05
CA ASP A 72 -5.13 1.65 8.27
C ASP A 72 -3.70 1.10 8.41
N ARG A 73 -3.46 -0.16 8.01
CA ARG A 73 -2.11 -0.75 8.05
C ARG A 73 -1.16 -0.14 7.02
N TRP A 74 -1.66 0.30 5.86
CA TRP A 74 -0.86 1.04 4.89
C TRP A 74 -0.56 2.46 5.38
N ALA A 75 -1.58 3.16 5.85
CA ALA A 75 -1.50 4.55 6.30
C ALA A 75 -0.67 4.70 7.58
N ASN A 76 -1.05 3.96 8.60
CA ASN A 76 -0.57 4.11 9.97
C ASN A 76 0.34 2.95 10.41
N GLY A 77 0.83 2.16 9.46
CA GLY A 77 1.68 0.99 9.67
C GLY A 77 2.78 1.21 10.70
N ARG A 78 3.67 2.19 10.46
CA ARG A 78 4.82 2.48 11.33
C ARG A 78 4.37 2.97 12.71
N GLY A 79 3.40 3.88 12.76
CA GLY A 79 3.00 4.53 14.00
C GLY A 79 2.14 3.66 14.93
N LYS A 80 1.33 2.75 14.38
CA LYS A 80 0.38 1.92 15.14
C LYS A 80 0.79 0.45 15.26
N TYR A 81 1.48 -0.09 14.26
CA TYR A 81 1.67 -1.54 14.12
C TYR A 81 3.12 -2.00 14.19
N TRP A 82 4.10 -1.10 14.26
CA TRP A 82 5.49 -1.47 14.50
C TRP A 82 5.82 -1.42 15.98
N MET A 83 6.48 -2.46 16.49
CA MET A 83 7.06 -2.47 17.83
C MET A 83 8.57 -2.74 17.78
N PRO A 84 9.37 -2.15 18.70
CA PRO A 84 10.80 -2.48 18.81
C PRO A 84 11.03 -3.99 18.99
N GLY A 85 11.94 -4.57 18.20
CA GLY A 85 12.28 -6.00 18.25
C GLY A 85 11.27 -6.96 17.61
N GLU A 86 10.17 -6.46 17.02
CA GLU A 86 9.14 -7.31 16.41
C GLU A 86 9.64 -8.08 15.17
N ALA A 87 10.60 -7.49 14.45
CA ALA A 87 11.23 -8.10 13.28
C ALA A 87 12.18 -9.27 13.63
N GLU A 88 12.47 -9.50 14.91
CA GLU A 88 13.33 -10.59 15.40
C GLU A 88 12.55 -11.82 15.88
N LEU A 89 11.22 -11.80 15.83
CA LEU A 89 10.41 -12.92 16.32
C LEU A 89 10.70 -14.20 15.51
N PRO A 90 10.77 -15.39 16.16
CA PRO A 90 11.26 -16.64 15.55
C PRO A 90 10.45 -17.17 14.36
N ILE A 91 9.27 -16.61 14.13
CA ILE A 91 8.47 -16.87 12.94
C ILE A 91 8.75 -15.69 12.01
N ILE A 92 9.65 -15.92 11.05
CA ILE A 92 9.84 -15.01 9.91
C ILE A 92 8.45 -14.62 9.40
N GLY A 93 8.06 -13.36 9.62
CA GLY A 93 6.85 -12.80 9.02
C GLY A 93 5.51 -13.02 9.71
N ASP A 94 5.42 -13.32 11.02
CA ASP A 94 4.10 -13.37 11.70
C ASP A 94 4.07 -12.35 12.86
N GLY A 95 3.55 -11.15 12.54
CA GLY A 95 3.40 -10.01 13.46
C GLY A 95 4.02 -8.72 12.91
N GLY A 96 5.27 -8.81 12.44
CA GLY A 96 6.10 -7.67 12.07
C GLY A 96 5.48 -6.75 11.01
N TYR A 97 5.56 -5.45 11.29
CA TYR A 97 5.32 -4.39 10.31
C TYR A 97 6.09 -4.69 9.00
N LEU A 98 5.42 -4.55 7.85
CA LEU A 98 5.85 -4.93 6.49
C LEU A 98 5.88 -6.44 6.16
N SER A 99 6.49 -7.30 6.97
CA SER A 99 6.68 -8.72 6.59
C SER A 99 5.38 -9.56 6.65
N ASP A 100 4.61 -9.48 7.74
CA ASP A 100 3.32 -10.18 7.88
C ASP A 100 2.28 -9.70 6.86
N PHE A 101 2.30 -8.40 6.62
CA PHE A 101 1.29 -7.74 5.84
C PHE A 101 1.28 -8.19 4.36
N PHE A 102 2.46 -8.46 3.78
CA PHE A 102 2.60 -8.85 2.38
C PHE A 102 2.87 -10.35 2.20
N VAL A 103 3.86 -10.90 2.91
CA VAL A 103 4.47 -12.21 2.57
C VAL A 103 3.50 -13.38 2.77
N LEU A 104 2.65 -13.31 3.79
CA LEU A 104 1.77 -14.43 4.16
C LEU A 104 0.36 -14.32 3.55
N LYS A 105 -0.08 -13.11 3.19
CA LYS A 105 -1.50 -12.82 2.92
C LYS A 105 -1.80 -12.58 1.44
N ALA A 106 -0.82 -12.20 0.63
CA ALA A 106 -1.01 -11.79 -0.75
C ALA A 106 -0.98 -12.95 -1.78
N TRP A 107 -1.72 -14.04 -1.54
CA TRP A 107 -1.75 -15.20 -2.46
C TRP A 107 -2.89 -15.14 -3.47
N PRO A 108 -2.69 -15.51 -4.76
CA PRO A 108 -3.73 -15.52 -5.79
C PRO A 108 -4.93 -16.40 -5.44
N ASP A 109 -6.11 -15.92 -5.79
CA ASP A 109 -7.40 -16.55 -5.47
C ASP A 109 -7.52 -17.98 -6.04
N VAL A 110 -6.92 -18.20 -7.21
CA VAL A 110 -6.94 -19.50 -7.91
C VAL A 110 -6.14 -20.59 -7.20
N LEU A 111 -5.29 -20.24 -6.24
CA LEU A 111 -4.56 -21.19 -5.41
C LEU A 111 -5.37 -21.64 -4.18
N GLY A 112 -6.65 -21.25 -4.08
CA GLY A 112 -7.57 -21.69 -3.03
C GLY A 112 -7.28 -21.10 -1.66
N GLY A 113 -6.47 -20.04 -1.60
CA GLY A 113 -6.10 -19.33 -0.39
C GLY A 113 -7.15 -18.31 0.07
N TYR A 114 -7.00 -17.85 1.31
CA TYR A 114 -7.71 -16.69 1.84
C TYR A 114 -7.37 -15.44 1.00
N VAL A 115 -8.39 -14.77 0.45
CA VAL A 115 -8.20 -13.53 -0.33
C VAL A 115 -8.01 -12.36 0.62
N TYR A 116 -6.86 -11.71 0.50
CA TYR A 116 -6.53 -10.50 1.25
C TYR A 116 -6.08 -9.38 0.29
N PRO A 117 -6.64 -8.16 0.39
CA PRO A 117 -7.66 -7.69 1.33
C PRO A 117 -8.98 -8.47 1.20
N PRO A 118 -9.84 -8.52 2.25
CA PRO A 118 -11.12 -9.22 2.19
C PRO A 118 -11.90 -8.80 0.94
N ARG A 119 -12.45 -9.78 0.21
CA ARG A 119 -13.08 -9.53 -1.09
C ARG A 119 -14.25 -8.56 -0.95
N VAL A 120 -14.27 -7.59 -1.85
CA VAL A 120 -15.38 -6.65 -2.10
C VAL A 120 -16.06 -7.09 -3.40
N ASP A 121 -17.39 -6.99 -3.47
CA ASP A 121 -18.14 -7.36 -4.68
C ASP A 121 -17.82 -6.40 -5.83
N GLU A 122 -17.73 -6.89 -7.06
CA GLU A 122 -17.37 -6.05 -8.23
C GLU A 122 -18.41 -4.96 -8.52
N SER A 123 -19.65 -5.13 -8.05
CA SER A 123 -20.70 -4.12 -8.14
C SER A 123 -20.61 -3.03 -7.05
N SER A 124 -19.76 -3.21 -6.04
CA SER A 124 -19.55 -2.23 -4.98
C SER A 124 -18.75 -1.03 -5.49
N PRO A 125 -19.11 0.21 -5.12
CA PRO A 125 -18.32 1.39 -5.48
C PRO A 125 -16.93 1.40 -4.81
N LEU A 126 -16.67 0.54 -3.81
CA LEU A 126 -15.34 0.36 -3.22
C LEU A 126 -14.45 -0.61 -3.98
N TYR A 127 -14.98 -1.34 -4.98
CA TYR A 127 -14.20 -2.34 -5.71
C TYR A 127 -12.93 -1.76 -6.35
N PRO A 128 -12.92 -0.54 -6.94
CA PRO A 128 -11.68 0.05 -7.45
C PRO A 128 -10.63 0.34 -6.36
N ILE A 129 -11.04 0.75 -5.15
CA ILE A 129 -10.12 0.93 -4.01
C ILE A 129 -9.58 -0.44 -3.55
N TRP A 130 -10.44 -1.46 -3.47
CA TRP A 130 -9.99 -2.82 -3.19
C TRP A 130 -8.99 -3.31 -4.24
N ALA A 131 -9.24 -3.04 -5.52
CA ALA A 131 -8.37 -3.43 -6.63
C ALA A 131 -7.01 -2.72 -6.57
N LEU A 132 -6.96 -1.43 -6.18
CA LEU A 132 -5.73 -0.69 -5.90
C LEU A 132 -4.87 -1.45 -4.87
N TYR A 133 -5.44 -1.78 -3.71
CA TYR A 133 -4.67 -2.45 -2.65
C TYR A 133 -4.28 -3.87 -3.04
N ARG A 134 -5.24 -4.66 -3.55
CA ARG A 134 -4.97 -6.04 -3.94
C ARG A 134 -3.92 -6.14 -5.04
N GLY A 135 -3.99 -5.28 -6.05
CA GLY A 135 -3.03 -5.26 -7.15
C GLY A 135 -1.61 -4.95 -6.67
N ARG A 136 -1.45 -3.94 -5.79
CA ARG A 136 -0.15 -3.61 -5.17
C ARG A 136 0.40 -4.78 -4.36
N MET A 137 -0.44 -5.45 -3.58
CA MET A 137 -0.03 -6.58 -2.75
C MET A 137 0.46 -7.77 -3.59
N LEU A 138 -0.23 -8.12 -4.68
CA LEU A 138 0.20 -9.20 -5.57
C LEU A 138 1.54 -8.91 -6.24
N ILE A 139 1.73 -7.67 -6.73
CA ILE A 139 3.01 -7.26 -7.33
C ILE A 139 4.12 -7.31 -6.27
N GLN A 140 3.88 -6.77 -5.07
CA GLN A 140 4.86 -6.79 -3.98
C GLN A 140 5.24 -8.22 -3.60
N GLN A 141 4.29 -9.15 -3.57
CA GLN A 141 4.57 -10.55 -3.24
C GLN A 141 5.54 -11.21 -4.21
N ALA A 142 5.37 -10.95 -5.51
CA ALA A 142 6.28 -11.46 -6.54
C ALA A 142 7.68 -10.83 -6.45
N ILE A 143 7.78 -9.56 -6.06
CA ILE A 143 9.06 -8.88 -5.84
C ILE A 143 9.80 -9.47 -4.63
N GLN A 144 9.09 -9.72 -3.53
CA GLN A 144 9.67 -10.26 -2.30
C GLN A 144 10.05 -11.74 -2.43
N THR A 145 9.33 -12.48 -3.26
CA THR A 145 9.58 -13.91 -3.47
C THR A 145 10.10 -14.14 -4.89
N ASN A 146 11.42 -14.04 -5.06
CA ASN A 146 12.09 -14.08 -6.36
C ASN A 146 11.62 -15.26 -7.27
N SER A 147 11.37 -16.44 -6.69
CA SER A 147 10.91 -17.62 -7.44
C SER A 147 9.53 -17.47 -8.10
N LEU A 148 8.67 -16.59 -7.59
CA LEU A 148 7.36 -16.30 -8.19
C LEU A 148 7.52 -15.46 -9.46
N GLY A 149 8.47 -14.52 -9.49
CA GLY A 149 8.72 -13.67 -10.65
C GLY A 149 9.48 -14.34 -11.80
N GLU A 150 10.18 -15.44 -11.52
CA GLU A 150 11.00 -16.16 -12.50
C GLU A 150 10.20 -17.14 -13.38
N SER A 151 9.06 -17.64 -12.90
CA SER A 151 8.22 -18.58 -13.66
C SER A 151 7.13 -17.88 -14.46
N GLU A 152 6.82 -18.35 -15.67
CA GLU A 152 5.71 -17.82 -16.48
C GLU A 152 4.37 -17.86 -15.74
N VAL A 153 4.11 -18.98 -15.03
CA VAL A 153 2.91 -19.15 -14.21
C VAL A 153 2.87 -18.13 -13.07
N GLY A 154 3.97 -17.95 -12.34
CA GLY A 154 4.03 -16.98 -11.26
C GLY A 154 3.89 -15.54 -11.77
N ARG A 155 4.51 -15.19 -12.91
CA ARG A 155 4.31 -13.88 -13.53
C ARG A 155 2.83 -13.62 -13.86
N ALA A 156 2.15 -14.59 -14.46
CA ALA A 156 0.73 -14.47 -14.78
C ALA A 156 -0.13 -14.32 -13.51
N LEU A 157 0.15 -15.11 -12.48
CA LEU A 157 -0.65 -15.11 -11.26
C LEU A 157 -0.49 -13.85 -10.40
N PHE A 158 0.68 -13.20 -10.46
CA PHE A 158 0.99 -12.07 -9.58
C PHE A 158 1.11 -10.75 -10.35
N PHE A 159 1.98 -10.67 -11.36
CA PHE A 159 2.16 -9.43 -12.12
C PHE A 159 0.97 -9.16 -13.04
N ASP A 160 0.53 -10.13 -13.85
CA ASP A 160 -0.56 -9.87 -14.80
C ASP A 160 -1.88 -9.61 -14.08
N GLU A 161 -2.20 -10.41 -13.06
CA GLU A 161 -3.39 -10.17 -12.23
C GLU A 161 -3.30 -8.87 -11.43
N GLY A 162 -2.14 -8.58 -10.84
CA GLY A 162 -1.93 -7.32 -10.12
C GLY A 162 -2.13 -6.10 -11.02
N ARG A 163 -1.58 -6.15 -12.23
CA ARG A 163 -1.75 -5.10 -13.25
C ARG A 163 -3.17 -5.02 -13.82
N ARG A 164 -3.89 -6.14 -13.92
CA ARG A 164 -5.31 -6.15 -14.29
C ARG A 164 -6.14 -5.39 -13.26
N LEU A 165 -5.92 -5.66 -11.96
CA LEU A 165 -6.60 -4.96 -10.87
C LEU A 165 -6.23 -3.48 -10.81
N LEU A 166 -4.95 -3.15 -11.00
CA LEU A 166 -4.52 -1.76 -11.06
C LEU A 166 -5.07 -1.01 -12.28
N SER A 167 -5.29 -1.69 -13.41
CA SER A 167 -6.00 -1.10 -14.55
C SER A 167 -7.45 -0.76 -14.21
N ILE A 168 -8.13 -1.56 -13.39
CA ILE A 168 -9.49 -1.24 -12.89
C ILE A 168 -9.44 0.01 -12.02
N ALA A 169 -8.49 0.07 -11.09
CA ALA A 169 -8.31 1.22 -10.21
C ALA A 169 -7.95 2.49 -11.01
N ALA A 170 -7.05 2.40 -12.00
CA ALA A 170 -6.67 3.51 -12.87
C ALA A 170 -7.84 4.07 -13.68
N ALA A 171 -8.74 3.20 -14.14
CA ALA A 171 -9.93 3.62 -14.88
C ALA A 171 -10.91 4.40 -14.01
N ALA A 172 -10.99 4.08 -12.71
CA ALA A 172 -11.81 4.81 -11.74
C ALA A 172 -11.13 6.08 -11.22
N TYR A 173 -9.80 6.05 -11.06
CA TYR A 173 -9.00 7.09 -10.43
C TYR A 173 -7.82 7.50 -11.33
N PRO A 174 -8.09 8.16 -12.46
CA PRO A 174 -7.08 8.46 -13.48
C PRO A 174 -6.00 9.44 -13.01
N ASP A 175 -6.27 10.22 -11.96
CA ASP A 175 -5.34 11.22 -11.45
C ASP A 175 -4.37 10.65 -10.41
N ASN A 176 -4.61 9.43 -9.92
CA ASN A 176 -3.74 8.78 -8.93
C ASN A 176 -2.33 8.51 -9.52
N PRO A 177 -1.27 9.15 -9.01
CA PRO A 177 0.10 8.94 -9.51
C PRO A 177 0.71 7.61 -9.09
N VAL A 178 0.28 7.05 -7.94
CA VAL A 178 0.79 5.77 -7.43
C VAL A 178 0.38 4.62 -8.35
N ILE A 179 -0.87 4.62 -8.84
CA ILE A 179 -1.36 3.57 -9.76
C ILE A 179 -0.55 3.59 -11.07
N ARG A 180 -0.33 4.78 -11.62
CA ARG A 180 0.41 5.00 -12.87
C ARG A 180 1.81 4.38 -12.85
N MET A 181 2.51 4.51 -11.72
CA MET A 181 3.83 3.89 -11.55
C MET A 181 3.83 2.37 -11.78
N TYR A 182 2.78 1.67 -11.36
CA TYR A 182 2.67 0.22 -11.57
C TYR A 182 2.22 -0.17 -13.00
N LEU A 183 1.75 0.79 -13.78
CA LEU A 183 1.27 0.63 -15.16
C LEU A 183 2.25 1.24 -16.18
N ASP A 184 3.54 1.28 -15.83
CA ASP A 184 4.66 1.73 -16.67
C ASP A 184 4.65 3.24 -17.00
N GLU A 185 3.93 4.03 -16.20
CA GLU A 185 3.99 5.49 -16.24
C GLU A 185 4.76 6.00 -15.01
N PRO A 186 6.09 6.18 -15.11
CA PRO A 186 6.90 6.56 -13.95
C PRO A 186 6.54 7.95 -13.45
N ILE A 187 6.56 8.12 -12.12
CA ILE A 187 6.48 9.44 -11.51
C ILE A 187 7.79 10.17 -11.82
N PRO A 188 7.76 11.37 -12.44
CA PRO A 188 8.96 12.11 -12.74
C PRO A 188 9.76 12.41 -11.47
N TRP A 189 11.05 12.05 -11.50
CA TRP A 189 12.00 12.43 -10.45
C TRP A 189 12.90 13.54 -10.97
N PRO A 190 12.57 14.80 -10.69
CA PRO A 190 13.30 15.93 -11.24
C PRO A 190 14.74 15.96 -10.71
N ASP A 191 15.67 16.38 -11.55
CA ASP A 191 17.06 16.53 -11.15
C ASP A 191 17.19 17.73 -10.22
N ALA A 192 17.78 17.51 -9.05
CA ALA A 192 17.99 18.57 -8.07
C ALA A 192 19.02 19.61 -8.54
N TYR A 193 19.88 19.25 -9.50
CA TYR A 193 20.99 20.09 -9.97
C TYR A 193 21.07 20.14 -11.49
N PRO A 194 21.18 21.34 -12.10
CA PRO A 194 21.38 21.45 -13.54
C PRO A 194 22.78 20.96 -13.93
N ASP A 195 22.89 20.38 -15.13
CA ASP A 195 24.16 19.94 -15.72
C ASP A 195 25.23 21.03 -15.71
N ASP A 196 26.45 20.67 -15.32
CA ASP A 196 27.61 21.53 -15.51
C ASP A 196 28.15 21.33 -16.94
N PRO A 197 28.09 22.34 -17.82
CA PRO A 197 28.57 22.22 -19.20
C PRO A 197 30.10 22.08 -19.29
N ALA A 198 30.84 22.37 -18.22
CA ALA A 198 32.28 22.12 -18.14
C ALA A 198 32.62 20.68 -17.75
N ALA A 199 31.66 19.94 -17.19
CA ALA A 199 31.82 18.54 -16.83
C ALA A 199 31.49 17.63 -18.03
N PRO A 200 32.19 16.49 -18.18
CA PRO A 200 31.78 15.47 -19.14
C PRO A 200 30.43 14.87 -18.74
N GLU A 201 29.66 14.41 -19.73
CA GLU A 201 28.31 13.83 -19.54
C GLU A 201 28.25 12.78 -18.43
N TRP A 202 29.22 11.85 -18.40
CA TRP A 202 29.24 10.79 -17.38
C TRP A 202 29.34 11.33 -15.94
N ALA A 203 29.97 12.50 -15.73
CA ALA A 203 30.10 13.10 -14.42
C ALA A 203 28.79 13.77 -13.98
N ASN A 204 28.06 14.38 -14.91
CA ASN A 204 26.71 14.89 -14.65
C ASN A 204 25.75 13.76 -14.29
N LEU A 205 25.76 12.67 -15.07
CA LEU A 205 24.95 11.47 -14.80
C LEU A 205 25.32 10.81 -13.46
N GLN A 206 26.61 10.74 -13.12
CA GLN A 206 27.04 10.22 -11.82
C GLN A 206 26.54 11.10 -10.66
N ARG A 207 26.61 12.43 -10.81
CA ARG A 207 26.11 13.39 -9.81
C ARG A 207 24.60 13.26 -9.63
N GLU A 208 23.86 13.12 -10.73
CA GLU A 208 22.42 12.86 -10.70
C GLU A 208 22.11 11.57 -9.93
N ALA A 209 22.77 10.46 -10.27
CA ALA A 209 22.57 9.17 -9.61
C ALA A 209 22.90 9.22 -8.10
N LEU A 210 23.98 9.90 -7.71
CA LEU A 210 24.33 10.09 -6.29
C LEU A 210 23.32 10.98 -5.56
N GLY A 211 22.83 12.04 -6.21
CA GLY A 211 21.77 12.89 -5.64
C GLY A 211 20.49 12.10 -5.39
N LYS A 212 20.05 11.30 -6.38
CA LYS A 212 18.86 10.46 -6.24
C LYS A 212 19.04 9.35 -5.18
N LEU A 213 20.25 8.79 -5.07
CA LEU A 213 20.57 7.86 -3.98
C LEU A 213 20.52 8.54 -2.61
N ALA A 214 20.93 9.82 -2.52
CA ALA A 214 20.90 10.59 -1.29
C ALA A 214 19.46 10.87 -0.85
N ASP A 215 18.56 11.24 -1.77
CA ASP A 215 17.14 11.43 -1.45
C ASP A 215 16.51 10.13 -0.89
N ILE A 216 16.87 8.95 -1.44
CA ILE A 216 16.41 7.66 -0.90
C ILE A 216 16.94 7.46 0.52
N LEU A 217 18.24 7.63 0.73
CA LEU A 217 18.86 7.47 2.04
C LEU A 217 18.25 8.43 3.07
N ASP A 218 18.06 9.69 2.70
CA ASP A 218 17.43 10.71 3.53
C ASP A 218 16.01 10.31 3.92
N PHE A 219 15.19 9.85 2.97
CA PHE A 219 13.86 9.33 3.25
C PHE A 219 13.90 8.18 4.26
N TRP A 220 14.78 7.19 4.09
CA TRP A 220 14.86 6.08 5.04
C TRP A 220 15.30 6.56 6.44
N ILE A 221 16.26 7.47 6.53
CA ILE A 221 16.68 8.00 7.84
C ILE A 221 15.52 8.76 8.51
N ASP A 222 14.87 9.67 7.80
CA ASP A 222 13.87 10.56 8.38
C ASP A 222 12.55 9.83 8.63
N GLU A 223 12.10 9.03 7.67
CA GLU A 223 10.76 8.43 7.66
C GLU A 223 10.73 6.98 8.14
N ARG A 224 11.90 6.35 8.37
CA ARG A 224 11.95 4.91 8.69
C ARG A 224 12.82 4.56 9.89
N GLN A 225 13.96 5.22 10.10
CA GLN A 225 14.85 4.87 11.21
C GLN A 225 14.15 5.04 12.58
N ALA A 226 14.05 3.96 13.33
CA ALA A 226 13.45 3.92 14.64
C ALA A 226 14.45 4.35 15.73
N PRO A 227 13.97 4.68 16.96
CA PRO A 227 14.85 5.12 18.04
C PRO A 227 15.89 4.09 18.48
N ASP A 228 15.68 2.81 18.20
CA ASP A 228 16.65 1.73 18.45
C ASP A 228 17.62 1.52 17.28
N GLY A 229 17.40 2.17 16.14
CA GLY A 229 18.25 2.11 14.95
C GLY A 229 17.70 1.26 13.80
N GLN A 230 16.63 0.49 14.01
CA GLN A 230 16.02 -0.35 12.96
C GLN A 230 15.30 0.48 11.89
N PHE A 231 15.19 -0.04 10.67
CA PHE A 231 14.39 0.54 9.58
C PHE A 231 13.09 -0.25 9.31
N GLY A 232 12.96 -1.40 9.99
CA GLY A 232 11.74 -2.20 10.05
C GLY A 232 11.76 -3.48 9.22
N GLY A 233 12.87 -3.81 8.54
CA GLY A 233 13.08 -5.15 7.96
C GLY A 233 13.63 -6.15 8.98
N GLY A 234 14.10 -5.66 10.13
CA GLY A 234 14.87 -6.41 11.10
C GLY A 234 16.36 -6.28 10.83
N TRP A 235 17.19 -6.53 11.85
CA TRP A 235 18.61 -6.19 11.80
C TRP A 235 19.35 -6.73 10.57
N GLY A 236 19.05 -7.96 10.15
CA GLY A 236 19.66 -8.57 8.96
C GLY A 236 19.36 -7.78 7.68
N ASP A 237 18.08 -7.53 7.41
CA ASP A 237 17.66 -6.77 6.22
C ASP A 237 18.09 -5.30 6.32
N ASP A 238 18.10 -4.71 7.51
CA ASP A 238 18.48 -3.32 7.74
C ASP A 238 19.98 -3.08 7.47
N VAL A 239 20.87 -3.97 7.93
CA VAL A 239 22.31 -3.88 7.59
C VAL A 239 22.57 -4.23 6.12
N GLU A 240 21.79 -5.14 5.55
CA GLU A 240 21.85 -5.45 4.12
C GLU A 240 21.40 -4.28 3.26
N MET A 241 20.37 -3.54 3.64
CA MET A 241 19.94 -2.31 2.98
C MET A 241 21.05 -1.26 3.06
N TRP A 242 21.63 -1.07 4.25
CA TRP A 242 22.66 -0.05 4.48
C TRP A 242 23.89 -0.23 3.57
N ARG A 243 24.27 -1.47 3.24
CA ARG A 243 25.42 -1.75 2.36
C ARG A 243 25.25 -1.18 0.94
N TRP A 244 24.02 -1.05 0.45
CA TRP A 244 23.73 -0.51 -0.88
C TRP A 244 24.02 0.99 -0.99
N TRP A 245 24.17 1.68 0.14
CA TRP A 245 24.41 3.12 0.21
C TRP A 245 25.89 3.48 0.37
N SER A 246 26.79 2.49 0.32
CA SER A 246 28.24 2.65 0.42
C SER A 246 28.85 3.78 -0.42
N PRO A 247 28.40 4.06 -1.67
CA PRO A 247 28.94 5.18 -2.44
C PRO A 247 28.80 6.54 -1.75
N LEU A 248 27.71 6.76 -1.01
CA LEU A 248 27.50 7.99 -0.24
C LEU A 248 28.28 7.96 1.06
N LEU A 249 28.20 6.85 1.79
CA LEU A 249 28.80 6.69 3.12
C LEU A 249 30.32 6.77 3.14
N VAL A 250 30.98 6.31 2.07
CA VAL A 250 32.45 6.35 1.95
C VAL A 250 32.91 7.59 1.18
N GLY A 251 32.10 8.07 0.23
CA GLY A 251 32.46 9.15 -0.67
C GLY A 251 32.30 10.54 -0.06
N PHE A 252 31.45 10.69 0.96
CA PHE A 252 31.07 11.98 1.52
C PHE A 252 31.10 11.96 3.05
N ASP A 253 31.51 13.07 3.64
CA ASP A 253 31.53 13.29 5.09
C ASP A 253 30.26 14.04 5.48
N THR A 254 29.29 13.32 6.05
CA THR A 254 27.95 13.83 6.35
C THR A 254 27.50 13.36 7.73
N ALA A 255 27.44 14.30 8.68
CA ALA A 255 27.07 13.99 10.08
C ALA A 255 25.73 13.24 10.21
N LYS A 256 24.74 13.55 9.35
CA LYS A 256 23.45 12.84 9.34
C LYS A 256 23.62 11.34 9.09
N TYR A 257 24.42 10.96 8.09
CA TYR A 257 24.61 9.56 7.74
C TYR A 257 25.50 8.84 8.76
N ASP A 258 26.48 9.54 9.33
CA ASP A 258 27.30 9.00 10.42
C ASP A 258 26.47 8.73 11.68
N ASP A 259 25.60 9.66 12.07
CA ASP A 259 24.71 9.49 13.21
C ASP A 259 23.71 8.35 12.99
N ALA A 260 23.14 8.25 11.79
CA ALA A 260 22.24 7.17 11.43
C ALA A 260 22.94 5.80 11.42
N GLN A 261 24.14 5.70 10.83
CA GLN A 261 24.95 4.46 10.86
C GLN A 261 25.35 4.08 12.28
N ARG A 262 25.72 5.07 13.10
CA ARG A 262 26.08 4.85 14.50
C ARG A 262 24.90 4.29 15.27
N LEU A 263 23.70 4.85 15.12
CA LEU A 263 22.50 4.36 15.79
C LEU A 263 22.17 2.92 15.37
N LEU A 264 22.23 2.61 14.06
CA LEU A 264 22.06 1.24 13.57
C LEU A 264 23.10 0.28 14.18
N SER A 265 24.37 0.71 14.25
CA SER A 265 25.46 -0.11 14.79
C SER A 265 25.32 -0.35 16.29
N GLU A 266 25.01 0.70 17.06
CA GLU A 266 24.75 0.61 18.50
C GLU A 266 23.62 -0.39 18.77
N GLY A 267 22.51 -0.31 18.01
CA GLY A 267 21.41 -1.27 18.10
C GLY A 267 21.82 -2.72 17.83
N VAL A 268 22.62 -2.98 16.79
CA VAL A 268 23.13 -4.32 16.48
C VAL A 268 24.08 -4.84 17.57
N PHE A 269 24.94 -4.00 18.12
CA PHE A 269 25.91 -4.41 19.15
C PHE A 269 25.28 -4.61 20.54
N ASP A 270 24.11 -4.01 20.78
CA ASP A 270 23.35 -4.19 22.01
C ASP A 270 22.47 -5.47 22.01
N LEU A 271 22.48 -6.24 20.91
CA LEU A 271 21.79 -7.53 20.84
C LEU A 271 22.40 -8.57 21.81
N PRO A 272 21.56 -9.44 22.42
CA PRO A 272 21.98 -10.38 23.46
C PRO A 272 22.86 -11.55 22.97
#